data_AF-A0A0D8IC92-F1
#
_entry.id   AF-A0A0D8IC92-F1
#
_cell.length_a   1.000
_cell.length_b   1.000
_cell.length_c   1.000
_cell.angle_alpha   90.00
_cell.angle_beta   90.00
_cell.angle_gamma   90.00
#
_symmetry.space_group_name_H-M   'P 1'
#
loop_
_entity.id
_entity.type
_entity.pdbx_description
1 polymer ?
#
loop_
_entity_poly.entity_id
_entity_poly.type
_entity_poly.pdbx_seq_one_letter_code
_entity_poly.pdbx_strand_id
1 'polypeptide(L)'
;MQLIDLNNLPEVEFAQKDIKAILADTIAGYEEAYFQQHGKKKKLYPGDPIRIFLYTQALREFQLRQIIDFSAKQNLLKYSTGPFLENLAALREVEKLPASPAKVSQKFILNTPQSVVQIIPRGTRVSPGGDIYFEVKENMEVPIGEIEITAMLECTSEGKIGNGFMPGQINILVDALPFIESTVNLDESQGGSDVEDDENFRERIRLAPESYSVAGPAGAYEFFAKKYSSAIQDVRVFSPSAGVVDVRVLLENGEIPNEAFLLGLKESLSDKTIRPLTDHVIVGAPKAVEYDIELTYYILSENAASVTSIQGNIQKAVNEYILWQKTKIGRDINPSELVARIRNAGAKRVEIIQPSFIQLQNIEVAKEVNVSVNYGGLEDD
;
A
#
# COMPACT_ATOMS: atom_id res chain seq x y z
N MET A 1 -13.45 -4.04 -10.35
CA MET A 1 -14.50 -3.52 -9.46
C MET A 1 -14.70 -2.06 -9.86
N GLN A 2 -15.90 -1.63 -10.24
CA GLN A 2 -16.10 -0.22 -10.59
C GLN A 2 -16.08 0.59 -9.30
N LEU A 3 -15.09 1.49 -9.16
CA LEU A 3 -15.00 2.33 -7.97
C LEU A 3 -16.22 3.26 -7.89
N ILE A 4 -16.71 3.49 -6.67
CA ILE A 4 -17.83 4.41 -6.43
C ILE A 4 -17.39 5.84 -6.75
N ASP A 5 -18.17 6.52 -7.61
CA ASP A 5 -18.00 7.93 -7.89
C ASP A 5 -18.44 8.76 -6.67
N LEU A 6 -17.50 9.52 -6.11
CA LEU A 6 -17.70 10.32 -4.91
C LEU A 6 -18.77 11.40 -5.10
N ASN A 7 -18.97 11.88 -6.34
CA ASN A 7 -19.98 12.90 -6.65
C ASN A 7 -21.41 12.35 -6.55
N ASN A 8 -21.58 11.03 -6.65
CA ASN A 8 -22.88 10.38 -6.55
C ASN A 8 -23.28 9.99 -5.11
N LEU A 9 -22.40 10.24 -4.13
CA LEU A 9 -22.73 10.01 -2.72
C LEU A 9 -23.74 11.06 -2.22
N PRO A 10 -24.65 10.68 -1.29
CA PRO A 10 -25.62 11.61 -0.72
C PRO A 10 -24.94 12.79 -0.04
N GLU A 11 -25.64 13.93 0.01
CA GLU A 11 -25.18 15.08 0.77
C GLU A 11 -25.29 14.86 2.28
N VAL A 12 -24.28 15.33 3.02
CA VAL A 12 -24.22 15.20 4.49
C VAL A 12 -24.23 16.58 5.14
N GLU A 13 -25.03 16.73 6.20
CA GLU A 13 -25.06 17.90 7.07
C GLU A 13 -24.85 17.46 8.52
N PHE A 14 -23.84 18.02 9.19
CA PHE A 14 -23.43 17.63 10.53
C PHE A 14 -23.98 18.55 11.62
N ALA A 15 -24.48 19.72 11.26
CA ALA A 15 -25.10 20.66 12.19
C ALA A 15 -26.23 21.43 11.50
N GLN A 16 -27.34 21.62 12.22
CA GLN A 16 -28.48 22.42 11.73
C GLN A 16 -28.10 23.90 11.68
N LYS A 17 -28.10 24.49 10.49
CA LYS A 17 -27.63 25.86 10.23
C LYS A 17 -28.76 26.85 9.91
N ASP A 18 -30.03 26.48 9.99
CA ASP A 18 -31.11 27.45 9.83
C ASP A 18 -31.20 28.39 11.05
N ILE A 19 -30.88 29.68 10.85
CA ILE A 19 -30.94 30.71 11.89
C ILE A 19 -32.33 30.84 12.53
N LYS A 20 -33.40 30.58 11.78
CA LYS A 20 -34.77 30.65 12.32
C LYS A 20 -35.02 29.51 13.29
N ALA A 21 -34.57 28.31 12.95
CA ALA A 21 -34.64 27.14 13.82
C ALA A 21 -33.81 27.34 15.08
N ILE A 22 -32.57 27.84 14.95
CA ILE A 22 -31.68 28.12 16.09
C ILE A 22 -32.29 29.18 17.01
N LEU A 23 -32.83 30.27 16.46
CA LEU A 23 -33.48 31.31 17.26
C LEU A 23 -34.72 30.79 17.98
N ALA A 24 -35.54 29.99 17.31
CA ALA A 24 -36.73 29.39 17.92
C ALA A 24 -36.36 28.50 19.10
N ASP A 25 -35.33 27.67 18.94
CA ASP A 25 -34.78 26.82 19.99
C ASP A 25 -34.22 27.63 21.17
N THR A 26 -33.44 28.69 20.87
CA THR A 26 -32.87 29.58 21.89
C THR A 26 -33.95 30.30 22.71
N ILE A 27 -35.01 30.79 22.05
CA ILE A 27 -36.14 31.45 22.72
C ILE A 27 -36.86 30.43 23.62
N ALA A 28 -37.17 29.24 23.09
CA ALA A 28 -37.83 28.19 23.85
C ALA A 28 -37.01 27.80 25.10
N GLY A 29 -35.69 27.68 24.97
CA GLY A 29 -34.78 27.40 26.08
C GLY A 29 -34.80 28.49 27.16
N TYR A 30 -34.83 29.77 26.79
CA TYR A 30 -34.96 30.86 27.75
C TYR A 30 -36.31 30.85 28.47
N GLU A 31 -37.41 30.69 27.73
CA GLU A 31 -38.77 30.69 28.31
C GLU A 31 -38.94 29.56 29.32
N GLU A 32 -38.37 28.39 29.03
CA GLU A 32 -38.34 27.23 29.92
C GLU A 32 -37.47 27.49 31.16
N ALA A 33 -36.23 27.97 30.99
CA ALA A 33 -35.34 28.28 32.11
C ALA A 33 -35.94 29.34 33.06
N TYR A 34 -36.60 30.36 32.52
CA TYR A 34 -37.27 31.39 33.30
C TYR A 34 -38.43 30.81 34.11
N PHE A 35 -39.20 29.89 33.53
CA PHE A 35 -40.26 29.19 34.25
C PHE A 35 -39.70 28.35 35.40
N GLN A 36 -38.60 27.63 35.19
CA GLN A 36 -37.97 26.81 36.22
C GLN A 36 -37.44 27.63 37.39
N GLN A 37 -36.85 28.80 37.14
CA GLN A 37 -36.26 29.63 38.20
C GLN A 37 -37.29 30.44 39.00
N HIS A 38 -38.41 30.83 38.38
CA HIS A 38 -39.36 31.78 38.98
C HIS A 38 -40.80 31.25 39.09
N GLY A 39 -41.10 30.05 38.59
CA GLY A 39 -42.43 29.44 38.58
C GLY A 39 -43.45 30.18 37.69
N LYS A 40 -43.01 31.14 36.87
CA LYS A 40 -43.87 32.01 36.05
C LYS A 40 -43.48 31.89 34.59
N LYS A 41 -44.47 31.73 33.71
CA LYS A 41 -44.26 31.71 32.26
C LYS A 41 -44.01 33.13 31.74
N LYS A 42 -42.93 33.31 30.99
CA LYS A 42 -42.64 34.56 30.27
C LYS A 42 -42.57 34.25 28.78
N LYS A 43 -43.34 34.97 27.96
CA LYS A 43 -43.28 34.87 26.49
C LYS A 43 -42.51 36.05 25.91
N LEU A 44 -41.61 35.77 24.97
CA LEU A 44 -40.78 36.79 24.32
C LEU A 44 -41.32 37.17 22.94
N TYR A 45 -41.93 38.35 22.85
CA TYR A 45 -42.48 38.89 21.60
C TYR A 45 -41.42 39.61 20.75
N PRO A 46 -41.65 39.80 19.43
CA PRO A 46 -40.81 40.65 18.61
C PRO A 46 -40.67 42.06 19.21
N GLY A 47 -39.43 42.53 19.36
CA GLY A 47 -39.12 43.83 19.98
C GLY A 47 -38.77 43.81 21.46
N ASP A 48 -38.95 42.69 22.17
CA ASP A 48 -38.46 42.54 23.56
C ASP A 48 -36.91 42.64 23.56
N PRO A 49 -36.29 43.50 24.39
CA PRO A 49 -34.84 43.62 24.49
C PRO A 49 -34.14 42.27 24.76
N ILE A 50 -34.77 41.38 25.52
CA ILE A 50 -34.25 40.04 25.79
C ILE A 50 -34.27 39.19 24.52
N ARG A 51 -35.33 39.29 23.70
CA ARG A 51 -35.38 38.57 22.42
C ARG A 51 -34.31 39.07 21.45
N ILE A 52 -34.05 40.38 21.42
CA ILE A 52 -32.95 40.95 20.63
C ILE A 52 -31.62 40.39 21.14
N PHE A 53 -31.43 40.32 22.45
CA PHE A 53 -30.24 39.70 23.04
C PHE A 53 -30.09 38.21 22.65
N LEU A 54 -31.14 37.40 22.78
CA LEU A 54 -31.12 36.01 22.35
C LEU A 54 -30.87 35.85 20.85
N TYR A 55 -31.35 36.79 20.02
CA TYR A 55 -31.02 36.81 18.61
C TYR A 55 -29.52 37.00 18.37
N THR A 56 -28.84 37.85 19.15
CA THR A 56 -27.37 37.93 19.08
C THR A 56 -26.70 36.61 19.44
N GLN A 57 -27.24 35.85 20.42
CA GLN A 57 -26.70 34.53 20.78
C GLN A 57 -26.95 33.49 19.68
N ALA A 58 -28.15 33.46 19.11
CA ALA A 58 -28.50 32.59 17.99
C ALA A 58 -27.61 32.86 16.75
N LEU A 59 -27.24 34.12 16.49
CA LEU A 59 -26.28 34.46 15.44
C LEU A 59 -24.88 33.91 15.74
N ARG A 60 -24.42 34.00 16.99
CA ARG A 60 -23.12 33.41 17.39
C ARG A 60 -23.16 31.89 17.28
N GLU A 61 -24.24 31.26 17.71
CA GLU A 61 -24.42 29.82 17.59
C GLU A 61 -24.49 29.36 16.13
N PHE A 62 -25.21 30.09 15.28
CA PHE A 62 -25.21 29.86 13.83
C PHE A 62 -23.78 29.87 13.27
N GLN A 63 -22.96 30.86 13.62
CA GLN A 63 -21.56 30.90 13.20
C GLN A 63 -20.76 29.68 13.69
N LEU A 64 -20.98 29.25 14.94
CA LEU A 64 -20.34 28.04 15.48
C LEU A 64 -20.78 26.78 14.72
N ARG A 65 -22.08 26.64 14.43
CA ARG A 65 -22.61 25.47 13.69
C ARG A 65 -22.12 25.44 12.24
N GLN A 66 -21.90 26.60 11.61
CA GLN A 66 -21.23 26.69 10.30
C GLN A 66 -19.81 26.14 10.37
N ILE A 67 -19.04 26.55 11.39
CA ILE A 67 -17.68 26.05 11.61
C ILE A 67 -17.70 24.54 11.87
N ILE A 68 -18.60 24.04 12.71
CA ILE A 68 -18.74 22.61 13.02
C ILE A 68 -19.04 21.79 11.76
N ASP A 69 -20.03 22.20 10.95
CA ASP A 69 -20.38 21.50 9.72
C ASP A 69 -19.21 21.50 8.72
N PHE A 70 -18.56 22.65 8.57
CA PHE A 70 -17.38 22.78 7.72
C PHE A 70 -16.25 21.85 8.20
N SER A 71 -15.85 21.94 9.47
CA SER A 71 -14.79 21.12 10.05
C SER A 71 -15.08 19.62 9.97
N ALA A 72 -16.33 19.20 10.21
CA ALA A 72 -16.72 17.80 10.09
C ALA A 72 -16.56 17.30 8.64
N LYS A 73 -17.04 18.10 7.66
CA LYS A 73 -16.91 17.79 6.23
C LYS A 73 -15.46 17.66 5.78
N GLN A 74 -14.53 18.42 6.34
CA GLN A 74 -13.11 18.32 5.99
C GLN A 74 -12.49 16.94 6.30
N ASN A 75 -13.13 16.10 7.12
CA ASN A 75 -12.69 14.72 7.38
C ASN A 75 -13.17 13.71 6.33
N LEU A 76 -14.03 14.12 5.39
CA LEU A 76 -14.54 13.27 4.32
C LEU A 76 -13.85 13.64 3.01
N LEU A 77 -13.30 12.63 2.31
CA LEU A 77 -12.55 12.83 1.06
C LEU A 77 -13.33 13.66 0.02
N LYS A 78 -14.65 13.45 -0.10
CA LYS A 78 -15.56 14.16 -1.00
C LYS A 78 -15.53 15.69 -0.80
N TYR A 79 -15.45 16.16 0.44
CA TYR A 79 -15.63 17.59 0.76
C TYR A 79 -14.34 18.30 1.16
N SER A 80 -13.29 17.53 1.45
CA SER A 80 -12.04 18.07 1.95
C SER A 80 -11.30 18.87 0.87
N THR A 81 -10.67 19.96 1.28
CA THR A 81 -9.95 20.91 0.42
C THR A 81 -8.67 21.41 1.08
N GLY A 82 -7.73 21.87 0.27
CA GLY A 82 -6.47 22.47 0.72
C GLY A 82 -5.73 21.61 1.77
N PRO A 83 -5.28 22.20 2.90
CA PRO A 83 -4.49 21.48 3.91
C PRO A 83 -5.21 20.27 4.52
N PHE A 84 -6.54 20.27 4.58
CA PHE A 84 -7.30 19.14 5.12
C PHE A 84 -7.24 17.94 4.17
N LEU A 85 -7.32 18.19 2.86
CA LEU A 85 -7.23 17.16 1.84
C LEU A 85 -5.83 16.53 1.82
N GLU A 86 -4.79 17.35 1.98
CA GLU A 86 -3.40 16.90 2.10
C GLU A 86 -3.19 15.99 3.31
N ASN A 87 -3.80 16.31 4.46
CA ASN A 87 -3.72 15.44 5.65
C ASN A 87 -4.46 14.10 5.44
N LEU A 88 -5.58 14.09 4.71
CA LEU A 88 -6.24 12.84 4.33
C LEU A 88 -5.40 12.02 3.33
N ALA A 89 -4.70 12.70 2.42
CA ALA A 89 -3.83 12.09 1.43
C ALA A 89 -2.64 11.35 2.07
N ALA A 90 -2.09 11.90 3.14
CA ALA A 90 -0.96 11.33 3.88
C ALA A 90 -1.25 9.89 4.39
N LEU A 91 -2.50 9.58 4.74
CA LEU A 91 -2.91 8.23 5.15
C LEU A 91 -2.76 7.18 4.05
N ARG A 92 -2.61 7.61 2.79
CA ARG A 92 -2.45 6.77 1.61
C ARG A 92 -1.13 7.00 0.88
N GLU A 93 -0.19 7.66 1.54
CA GLU A 93 1.14 8.00 0.98
C GLU A 93 1.04 8.80 -0.33
N VAL A 94 0.04 9.69 -0.45
CA VAL A 94 -0.14 10.55 -1.61
C VAL A 94 0.17 12.00 -1.24
N GLU A 95 1.09 12.63 -1.97
CA GLU A 95 1.45 14.04 -1.80
C GLU A 95 1.04 14.85 -3.02
N LYS A 96 0.56 16.09 -2.82
CA LYS A 96 0.11 17.00 -3.88
C LYS A 96 1.26 17.34 -4.83
N LEU A 97 1.03 17.26 -6.14
CA LEU A 97 2.09 17.54 -7.10
C LEU A 97 2.39 19.05 -7.16
N PRO A 98 3.67 19.46 -7.08
CA PRO A 98 4.07 20.86 -7.22
C PRO A 98 3.89 21.33 -8.68
N ALA A 99 4.06 22.63 -8.90
CA ALA A 99 4.14 23.15 -10.26
C ALA A 99 5.36 22.56 -10.98
N SER A 100 5.24 22.36 -12.29
CA SER A 100 6.31 21.85 -13.15
C SER A 100 6.62 22.84 -14.26
N PRO A 101 7.88 22.96 -14.70
CA PRO A 101 8.24 23.77 -15.86
C PRO A 101 7.95 23.04 -17.17
N ALA A 102 7.70 23.81 -18.22
CA ALA A 102 7.59 23.29 -19.58
C ALA A 102 8.94 22.79 -20.09
N LYS A 103 8.92 21.78 -20.97
CA LYS A 103 10.09 21.17 -21.59
C LYS A 103 10.01 21.26 -23.11
N VAL A 104 11.16 21.32 -23.75
CA VAL A 104 11.27 21.40 -25.21
C VAL A 104 12.57 20.80 -25.72
N SER A 105 12.54 20.20 -26.90
CA SER A 105 13.71 19.71 -27.62
C SER A 105 14.32 20.85 -28.43
N GLN A 106 15.50 21.32 -28.04
CA GLN A 106 16.21 22.41 -28.68
C GLN A 106 17.36 21.90 -29.55
N LYS A 107 17.42 22.33 -30.80
CA LYS A 107 18.58 22.14 -31.68
C LYS A 107 19.49 23.36 -31.59
N PHE A 108 20.78 23.14 -31.43
CA PHE A 108 21.83 24.13 -31.59
C PHE A 108 22.62 23.84 -32.86
N ILE A 109 22.89 24.87 -33.64
CA ILE A 109 23.53 24.77 -34.96
C ILE A 109 24.82 25.58 -34.93
N LEU A 110 25.93 24.96 -35.31
CA LEU A 110 27.24 25.58 -35.40
C LEU A 110 27.45 26.16 -36.80
N ASN A 111 28.22 27.25 -36.89
CA ASN A 111 28.55 27.87 -38.17
C ASN A 111 29.48 27.01 -39.05
N THR A 112 30.31 26.16 -38.44
CA THR A 112 31.34 25.35 -39.12
C THR A 112 31.68 24.10 -38.30
N PRO A 113 32.06 22.98 -38.96
CA PRO A 113 32.53 21.78 -38.27
C PRO A 113 33.80 22.07 -37.46
N GLN A 114 33.82 21.65 -36.19
CA GLN A 114 34.96 21.87 -35.30
C GLN A 114 35.90 20.66 -35.25
N SER A 115 37.19 20.92 -35.06
CA SER A 115 38.24 19.90 -34.90
C SER A 115 38.44 19.45 -33.44
N VAL A 116 37.69 20.05 -32.51
CA VAL A 116 37.64 19.73 -31.08
C VAL A 116 36.18 19.59 -30.65
N VAL A 117 35.93 18.83 -29.58
CA VAL A 117 34.60 18.70 -28.98
C VAL A 117 34.17 20.07 -28.44
N GLN A 118 32.99 20.54 -28.84
CA GLN A 118 32.42 21.78 -28.31
C GLN A 118 31.43 21.44 -27.20
N ILE A 119 31.44 22.22 -26.11
CA ILE A 119 30.53 22.01 -24.98
C ILE A 119 29.45 23.10 -24.98
N ILE A 120 28.20 22.69 -24.80
CA ILE A 120 27.09 23.53 -24.39
C ILE A 120 26.92 23.34 -22.88
N PRO A 121 27.30 24.33 -22.06
CA PRO A 121 27.27 24.18 -20.61
C PRO A 121 25.83 24.14 -20.08
N ARG A 122 25.62 23.39 -19.00
CA ARG A 122 24.43 23.49 -18.15
C ARG A 122 24.19 24.95 -17.76
N GLY A 123 22.93 25.36 -17.83
CA GLY A 123 22.49 26.72 -17.55
C GLY A 123 22.52 27.65 -18.76
N THR A 124 22.96 27.19 -19.95
CA THR A 124 22.80 27.97 -21.19
C THR A 124 21.32 28.23 -21.45
N ARG A 125 20.94 29.50 -21.65
CA ARG A 125 19.55 29.91 -21.87
C ARG A 125 19.24 30.26 -23.32
N VAL A 126 18.03 29.89 -23.73
CA VAL A 126 17.39 30.29 -24.99
C VAL A 126 16.00 30.87 -24.70
N SER A 127 15.45 31.65 -25.63
CA SER A 127 14.18 32.36 -25.44
C SER A 127 13.36 32.43 -26.72
N PRO A 128 12.02 32.41 -26.63
CA PRO A 128 11.12 32.84 -27.71
C PRO A 128 10.93 34.36 -27.78
N GLY A 129 11.53 35.13 -26.86
CA GLY A 129 11.32 36.56 -26.66
C GLY A 129 10.59 36.87 -25.34
N GLY A 130 10.71 38.12 -24.88
CA GLY A 130 10.17 38.55 -23.58
C GLY A 130 10.96 38.01 -22.40
N ASP A 131 10.28 37.82 -21.26
CA ASP A 131 10.88 37.36 -19.99
C ASP A 131 10.79 35.83 -19.80
N ILE A 132 10.67 35.06 -20.89
CA ILE A 132 10.56 33.59 -20.86
C ILE A 132 11.90 32.99 -21.31
N TYR A 133 12.47 32.13 -20.47
CA TYR A 133 13.76 31.50 -20.74
C TYR A 133 13.67 30.00 -20.52
N PHE A 134 14.33 29.25 -21.41
CA PHE A 134 14.54 27.81 -21.31
C PHE A 134 16.03 27.56 -21.11
N GLU A 135 16.39 26.68 -20.17
CA GLU A 135 17.78 26.40 -19.84
C GLU A 135 18.15 24.93 -20.07
N VAL A 136 19.41 24.71 -20.42
CA VAL A 136 20.01 23.38 -20.56
C VAL A 136 20.30 22.79 -19.17
N LYS A 137 19.79 21.59 -18.86
CA LYS A 137 19.95 20.98 -17.51
C LYS A 137 21.26 20.22 -17.30
N GLU A 138 21.93 19.79 -18.36
CA GLU A 138 23.17 19.02 -18.30
C GLU A 138 24.15 19.46 -19.39
N ASN A 139 25.46 19.33 -19.15
CA ASN A 139 26.45 19.69 -20.18
C ASN A 139 26.28 18.78 -21.40
N MET A 140 26.20 19.38 -22.59
CA MET A 140 26.09 18.65 -23.85
C MET A 140 27.37 18.81 -24.66
N GLU A 141 27.86 17.70 -25.22
CA GLU A 141 29.08 17.67 -26.03
C GLU A 141 28.73 17.50 -27.50
N VAL A 142 29.09 18.49 -28.33
CA VAL A 142 29.02 18.43 -29.79
C VAL A 142 30.24 17.67 -30.31
N PRO A 143 30.06 16.49 -30.93
CA PRO A 143 31.18 15.71 -31.44
C PRO A 143 31.98 16.44 -32.52
N ILE A 144 33.25 16.05 -32.67
CA ILE A 144 34.13 16.58 -33.72
C ILE A 144 33.52 16.33 -35.09
N GLY A 145 33.50 17.36 -35.94
CA GLY A 145 32.98 17.27 -37.30
C GLY A 145 31.45 17.43 -37.43
N GLU A 146 30.70 17.37 -36.32
CA GLU A 146 29.26 17.63 -36.31
C GLU A 146 28.97 19.13 -36.18
N ILE A 147 27.87 19.57 -36.79
CA ILE A 147 27.42 20.97 -36.75
C ILE A 147 26.06 21.15 -36.08
N GLU A 148 25.41 20.07 -35.66
CA GLU A 148 24.12 20.13 -34.98
C GLU A 148 24.15 19.27 -33.71
N ILE A 149 23.50 19.75 -32.66
CA ILE A 149 23.22 18.96 -31.46
C ILE A 149 21.81 19.25 -30.97
N THR A 150 21.14 18.23 -30.43
CA THR A 150 19.83 18.38 -29.80
C THR A 150 19.97 18.21 -28.28
N ALA A 151 19.37 19.12 -27.53
CA ALA A 151 19.34 19.08 -26.07
C ALA A 151 17.90 19.26 -25.57
N MET A 152 17.58 18.62 -24.44
CA MET A 152 16.33 18.88 -23.73
C MET A 152 16.51 20.10 -22.83
N LEU A 153 15.63 21.09 -22.98
CA LEU A 153 15.62 22.27 -22.15
C LEU A 153 14.34 22.32 -21.32
N GLU A 154 14.44 22.95 -20.16
CA GLU A 154 13.29 23.23 -19.30
C GLU A 154 13.13 24.74 -19.11
N CYS A 155 11.89 25.20 -19.05
CA CYS A 155 11.56 26.58 -18.72
C CYS A 155 12.10 26.91 -17.32
N THR A 156 12.69 28.09 -17.18
CA THR A 156 13.15 28.64 -15.90
C THR A 156 11.99 29.03 -14.98
N SER A 157 10.80 29.25 -15.55
CA SER A 157 9.57 29.50 -14.81
C SER A 157 8.70 28.25 -14.80
N GLU A 158 8.25 27.85 -13.61
CA GLU A 158 7.26 26.79 -13.41
C GLU A 158 5.86 27.25 -13.83
N GLY A 159 4.98 26.30 -14.15
CA GLY A 159 3.61 26.59 -14.58
C GLY A 159 3.43 26.55 -16.10
N LYS A 160 2.23 26.94 -16.54
CA LYS A 160 1.82 26.83 -17.96
C LYS A 160 2.45 27.88 -18.89
N ILE A 161 3.15 28.86 -18.35
CA ILE A 161 3.69 30.01 -19.11
C ILE A 161 4.69 29.61 -20.21
N GLY A 162 5.40 28.50 -20.00
CA GLY A 162 6.37 27.96 -20.96
C GLY A 162 5.78 27.02 -22.01
N ASN A 163 4.46 26.79 -22.06
CA ASN A 163 3.84 25.88 -23.03
C ASN A 163 3.43 26.60 -24.31
N GLY A 164 3.27 25.83 -25.40
CA GLY A 164 2.58 26.27 -26.61
C GLY A 164 3.45 27.00 -27.64
N PHE A 165 4.75 27.13 -27.40
CA PHE A 165 5.69 27.63 -28.41
C PHE A 165 5.91 26.57 -29.49
N MET A 166 5.42 26.86 -30.70
CA MET A 166 5.52 26.01 -31.89
C MET A 166 6.98 25.86 -32.35
N PRO A 167 7.32 24.80 -33.11
CA PRO A 167 8.65 24.64 -33.71
C PRO A 167 9.11 25.91 -34.43
N GLY A 168 10.34 26.35 -34.19
CA GLY A 168 10.86 27.59 -34.77
C GLY A 168 10.73 28.84 -33.89
N GLN A 169 9.85 28.85 -32.89
CA GLN A 169 9.54 30.04 -32.11
C GLN A 169 10.53 30.32 -30.98
N ILE A 170 11.16 29.29 -30.40
CA ILE A 170 12.23 29.43 -29.42
C ILE A 170 13.56 29.43 -30.17
N ASN A 171 14.01 30.62 -30.58
CA ASN A 171 15.15 30.76 -31.49
C ASN A 171 16.19 31.81 -31.07
N ILE A 172 16.02 32.46 -29.92
CA ILE A 172 16.95 33.46 -29.42
C ILE A 172 17.93 32.77 -28.47
N LEU A 173 19.22 32.75 -28.82
CA LEU A 173 20.28 32.35 -27.89
C LEU A 173 20.59 33.51 -26.96
N VAL A 174 20.29 33.37 -25.66
CA VAL A 174 20.45 34.44 -24.67
C VAL A 174 21.88 34.47 -24.16
N ASP A 175 22.42 33.30 -23.83
CA ASP A 175 23.80 33.16 -23.39
C ASP A 175 24.65 32.76 -24.61
N ALA A 176 25.40 33.72 -25.17
CA ALA A 176 26.19 33.49 -26.37
C ALA A 176 27.28 32.43 -26.14
N LEU A 177 27.36 31.46 -27.05
CA LEU A 177 28.34 30.38 -27.02
C LEU A 177 29.26 30.44 -28.25
N PRO A 178 30.54 30.08 -28.11
CA PRO A 178 31.45 29.99 -29.26
C PRO A 178 30.93 29.04 -30.33
N PHE A 179 31.06 29.44 -31.59
CA PHE A 179 30.75 28.64 -32.79
C PHE A 179 29.28 28.27 -33.00
N ILE A 180 28.40 28.47 -32.02
CA ILE A 180 26.94 28.33 -32.18
C ILE A 180 26.40 29.53 -32.99
N GLU A 181 25.88 29.26 -34.17
CA GLU A 181 25.27 30.25 -35.06
C GLU A 181 23.83 30.54 -34.70
N SER A 182 23.04 29.49 -34.45
CA SER A 182 21.62 29.62 -34.19
C SER A 182 21.09 28.48 -33.32
N THR A 183 19.90 28.68 -32.80
CA THR A 183 19.19 27.67 -32.00
C THR A 183 17.73 27.67 -32.42
N VAL A 184 17.09 26.51 -32.37
CA VAL A 184 15.68 26.37 -32.74
C VAL A 184 15.03 25.20 -32.02
N ASN A 185 13.82 25.35 -31.49
CA ASN A 185 13.05 24.23 -30.98
C ASN A 185 12.50 23.37 -32.10
N LEU A 186 12.57 22.05 -31.92
CA LEU A 186 12.13 21.05 -32.90
C LEU A 186 10.65 20.68 -32.74
N ASP A 187 10.14 20.78 -31.52
CA ASP A 187 8.80 20.41 -31.11
C ASP A 187 8.10 21.58 -30.39
N GLU A 188 6.79 21.44 -30.22
CA GLU A 188 6.01 22.37 -29.41
C GLU A 188 6.37 22.20 -27.94
N SER A 189 6.73 23.30 -27.26
CA SER A 189 7.00 23.27 -25.82
C SER A 189 5.78 22.85 -24.99
N GLN A 190 5.97 21.91 -24.04
CA GLN A 190 4.87 21.31 -23.29
C GLN A 190 5.30 20.76 -21.93
N GLY A 191 4.34 20.35 -21.10
CA GLY A 191 4.62 19.71 -19.79
C GLY A 191 4.73 20.67 -18.60
N GLY A 192 4.57 21.98 -18.82
CA GLY A 192 4.46 22.95 -17.75
C GLY A 192 3.05 22.91 -17.13
N SER A 193 2.95 22.78 -15.81
CA SER A 193 1.68 22.79 -15.10
C SER A 193 1.77 23.57 -13.80
N ASP A 194 0.66 24.19 -13.42
CA ASP A 194 0.54 24.80 -12.10
C ASP A 194 0.47 23.71 -11.02
N VAL A 195 0.47 24.09 -9.74
CA VAL A 195 0.23 23.16 -8.63
C VAL A 195 -1.08 22.40 -8.88
N GLU A 196 -1.07 21.09 -8.62
CA GLU A 196 -2.22 20.21 -8.81
C GLU A 196 -3.47 20.78 -8.12
N ASP A 197 -4.61 20.80 -8.79
CA ASP A 197 -5.86 21.24 -8.18
C ASP A 197 -6.45 20.17 -7.25
N ASP A 198 -7.33 20.59 -6.34
CA ASP A 198 -7.93 19.71 -5.34
C ASP A 198 -8.79 18.60 -5.94
N GLU A 199 -9.35 18.77 -7.15
CA GLU A 199 -10.18 17.74 -7.79
C GLU A 199 -9.31 16.59 -8.30
N ASN A 200 -8.28 16.92 -9.06
CA ASN A 200 -7.29 15.95 -9.54
C ASN A 200 -6.54 15.30 -8.38
N PHE A 201 -6.17 16.07 -7.36
CA PHE A 201 -5.52 15.54 -6.17
C PHE A 201 -6.45 14.55 -5.41
N ARG A 202 -7.72 14.91 -5.22
CA ARG A 202 -8.74 14.03 -4.60
C ARG A 202 -8.92 12.74 -5.39
N GLU A 203 -8.96 12.83 -6.71
CA GLU A 203 -9.06 11.67 -7.58
C GLU A 203 -7.84 10.76 -7.44
N ARG A 204 -6.62 11.32 -7.38
CA ARG A 204 -5.40 10.54 -7.15
C ARG A 204 -5.37 9.89 -5.77
N ILE A 205 -5.83 10.57 -4.72
CA ILE A 205 -6.02 9.98 -3.38
C ILE A 205 -7.04 8.84 -3.44
N ARG A 206 -8.13 9.01 -4.20
CA ARG A 206 -9.17 8.00 -4.39
C ARG A 206 -8.61 6.75 -5.10
N LEU A 207 -7.75 6.94 -6.09
CA LEU A 207 -7.07 5.89 -6.86
C LEU A 207 -5.87 5.27 -6.14
N ALA A 208 -5.29 5.94 -5.15
CA ALA A 208 -4.11 5.48 -4.42
C ALA A 208 -4.17 4.03 -3.94
N PRO A 209 -5.31 3.49 -3.47
CA PRO A 209 -5.39 2.08 -3.12
C PRO A 209 -5.05 1.10 -4.25
N GLU A 210 -5.20 1.51 -5.50
CA GLU A 210 -4.80 0.73 -6.68
C GLU A 210 -3.26 0.69 -6.87
N SER A 211 -2.51 1.59 -6.23
CA SER A 211 -1.03 1.62 -6.28
C SER A 211 -0.37 0.69 -5.26
N TYR A 212 -1.13 0.15 -4.30
CA TYR A 212 -0.65 -0.83 -3.33
C TYR A 212 -0.28 -2.15 -4.03
N SER A 213 0.93 -2.14 -4.59
CA SER A 213 1.69 -3.19 -5.28
C SER A 213 0.98 -4.03 -6.36
N VAL A 214 1.32 -3.66 -7.59
CA VAL A 214 1.22 -4.39 -8.88
C VAL A 214 2.53 -5.07 -9.33
N ALA A 215 3.57 -5.16 -8.47
CA ALA A 215 4.89 -5.74 -8.80
C ALA A 215 5.16 -7.13 -8.17
N GLY A 216 4.11 -7.79 -7.68
CA GLY A 216 4.18 -9.19 -7.24
C GLY A 216 5.17 -9.51 -6.10
N PRO A 217 5.22 -8.74 -5.00
CA PRO A 217 5.98 -9.16 -3.82
C PRO A 217 5.44 -10.52 -3.33
N ALA A 218 6.27 -11.30 -2.63
CA ALA A 218 5.88 -12.63 -2.15
C ALA A 218 4.50 -12.63 -1.46
N GLY A 219 4.24 -11.64 -0.59
CA GLY A 219 2.95 -11.50 0.10
C GLY A 219 1.74 -11.26 -0.80
N ALA A 220 1.90 -10.68 -1.99
CA ALA A 220 0.79 -10.49 -2.93
C ALA A 220 0.35 -11.85 -3.52
N TYR A 221 1.31 -12.67 -3.94
CA TYR A 221 1.02 -14.02 -4.44
C TYR A 221 0.49 -14.94 -3.34
N GLU A 222 0.99 -14.81 -2.09
CA GLU A 222 0.40 -15.51 -0.94
C GLU A 222 -1.06 -15.11 -0.73
N PHE A 223 -1.38 -13.82 -0.81
CA PHE A 223 -2.75 -13.32 -0.72
C PHE A 223 -3.64 -13.87 -1.83
N PHE A 224 -3.23 -13.76 -3.11
CA PHE A 224 -4.03 -14.23 -4.24
C PHE A 224 -4.20 -15.74 -4.24
N ALA A 225 -3.18 -16.51 -3.82
CA ALA A 225 -3.30 -17.95 -3.65
C ALA A 225 -4.33 -18.30 -2.57
N LYS A 226 -4.30 -17.64 -1.41
CA LYS A 226 -5.30 -17.85 -0.35
C LYS A 226 -6.70 -17.36 -0.73
N LYS A 227 -6.79 -16.34 -1.60
CA LYS A 227 -8.06 -15.85 -2.15
C LYS A 227 -8.69 -16.86 -3.13
N TYR A 228 -7.88 -17.61 -3.87
CA TYR A 228 -8.36 -18.61 -4.83
C TYR A 228 -9.17 -19.72 -4.15
N SER A 229 -8.70 -20.22 -3.00
CA SER A 229 -9.41 -21.25 -2.24
C SER A 229 -9.12 -21.14 -0.75
N SER A 230 -10.18 -21.21 0.06
CA SER A 230 -10.07 -21.27 1.52
C SER A 230 -9.38 -22.54 2.02
N ALA A 231 -9.34 -23.61 1.21
CA ALA A 231 -8.67 -24.86 1.56
C ALA A 231 -7.13 -24.74 1.58
N ILE A 232 -6.56 -23.65 1.08
CA ILE A 232 -5.11 -23.41 1.07
C ILE A 232 -4.66 -22.90 2.45
N GLN A 233 -4.07 -23.80 3.23
CA GLN A 233 -3.61 -23.51 4.59
C GLN A 233 -2.28 -22.76 4.62
N ASP A 234 -1.32 -23.16 3.79
CA ASP A 234 0.03 -22.56 3.75
C ASP A 234 0.47 -22.29 2.32
N VAL A 235 1.18 -21.18 2.13
CA VAL A 235 1.71 -20.75 0.84
C VAL A 235 3.13 -20.27 1.04
N ARG A 236 4.01 -20.68 0.14
CA ARG A 236 5.40 -20.21 0.11
C ARG A 236 5.70 -19.66 -1.27
N VAL A 237 6.18 -18.42 -1.31
CA VAL A 237 6.54 -17.73 -2.55
C VAL A 237 8.00 -17.32 -2.50
N PHE A 238 8.75 -17.63 -3.55
CA PHE A 238 10.14 -17.21 -3.71
C PHE A 238 10.51 -17.11 -5.19
N SER A 239 11.68 -16.54 -5.47
CA SER A 239 12.19 -16.37 -6.83
C SER A 239 13.49 -17.16 -7.00
N PRO A 240 13.50 -18.28 -7.76
CA PRO A 240 14.72 -19.05 -8.00
C PRO A 240 15.66 -18.36 -9.01
N SER A 241 15.13 -17.50 -9.88
CA SER A 241 15.89 -16.72 -10.86
C SER A 241 15.08 -15.49 -11.29
N ALA A 242 15.75 -14.50 -11.88
CA ALA A 242 15.13 -13.24 -12.27
C ALA A 242 13.89 -13.46 -13.16
N GLY A 243 12.77 -12.86 -12.77
CA GLY A 243 11.51 -12.95 -13.48
C GLY A 243 10.75 -14.28 -13.29
N VAL A 244 11.21 -15.20 -12.43
CA VAL A 244 10.46 -16.42 -12.10
C VAL A 244 9.87 -16.31 -10.70
N VAL A 245 8.57 -16.57 -10.57
CA VAL A 245 7.85 -16.63 -9.30
C VAL A 245 7.42 -18.06 -9.06
N ASP A 246 7.99 -18.68 -8.04
CA ASP A 246 7.67 -20.05 -7.65
C ASP A 246 6.75 -20.03 -6.43
N VAL A 247 5.53 -20.55 -6.60
CA VAL A 247 4.48 -20.62 -5.59
C VAL A 247 4.23 -22.08 -5.21
N ARG A 248 4.50 -22.40 -3.95
CA ARG A 248 4.19 -23.71 -3.36
C ARG A 248 3.00 -23.58 -2.43
N VAL A 249 2.01 -24.46 -2.60
CA VAL A 249 0.80 -24.45 -1.79
C VAL A 249 0.57 -25.79 -1.11
N LEU A 250 0.01 -25.70 0.09
CA LEU A 250 -0.37 -26.83 0.92
C LEU A 250 -1.80 -26.62 1.42
N LEU A 251 -2.60 -27.68 1.39
CA LEU A 251 -3.99 -27.61 1.81
C LEU A 251 -4.13 -27.83 3.32
N GLU A 252 -5.36 -27.66 3.80
CA GLU A 252 -5.72 -27.96 5.19
C GLU A 252 -5.23 -29.35 5.62
N ASN A 253 -4.76 -29.42 6.87
CA ASN A 253 -4.21 -30.62 7.50
C ASN A 253 -2.96 -31.20 6.81
N GLY A 254 -2.30 -30.42 5.96
CA GLY A 254 -1.09 -30.83 5.25
C GLY A 254 -1.34 -31.72 4.04
N GLU A 255 -2.56 -31.69 3.49
CA GLU A 255 -2.86 -32.41 2.25
C GLU A 255 -2.13 -31.79 1.05
N ILE A 256 -1.57 -32.66 0.19
CA ILE A 256 -0.89 -32.26 -1.03
C ILE A 256 -1.93 -32.07 -2.15
N PRO A 257 -2.05 -30.87 -2.74
CA PRO A 257 -3.00 -30.64 -3.81
C PRO A 257 -2.67 -31.47 -5.06
N ASN A 258 -3.72 -31.93 -5.75
CA ASN A 258 -3.58 -32.69 -6.99
C ASN A 258 -3.25 -31.78 -8.20
N GLU A 259 -2.87 -32.39 -9.32
CA GLU A 259 -2.46 -31.65 -10.52
C GLU A 259 -3.56 -30.74 -11.07
N ALA A 260 -4.83 -31.17 -11.03
CA ALA A 260 -5.96 -30.39 -11.51
C ALA A 260 -6.13 -29.09 -10.70
N PHE A 261 -6.00 -29.17 -9.37
CA PHE A 261 -6.05 -28.00 -8.48
C PHE A 261 -4.89 -27.05 -8.74
N LEU A 262 -3.67 -27.58 -8.88
CA LEU A 262 -2.47 -26.78 -9.15
C LEU A 262 -2.55 -26.06 -10.50
N LEU A 263 -3.10 -26.72 -11.52
CA LEU A 263 -3.31 -26.12 -12.83
C LEU A 263 -4.30 -24.95 -12.76
N GLY A 264 -5.46 -25.14 -12.10
CA GLY A 264 -6.44 -24.07 -11.92
C GLY A 264 -5.91 -22.88 -11.12
N LEU A 265 -5.14 -23.15 -10.05
CA LEU A 265 -4.47 -22.09 -9.28
C LEU A 265 -3.43 -21.36 -10.14
N LYS A 266 -2.63 -22.08 -10.93
CA LYS A 266 -1.65 -21.48 -11.85
C LYS A 266 -2.33 -20.56 -12.86
N GLU A 267 -3.43 -20.98 -13.46
CA GLU A 267 -4.22 -20.16 -14.39
C GLU A 267 -4.70 -18.89 -13.70
N SER A 268 -5.26 -18.99 -12.49
CA SER A 268 -5.72 -17.84 -11.71
C SER A 268 -4.58 -16.87 -11.38
N LEU A 269 -3.42 -17.37 -10.92
CA LEU A 269 -2.27 -16.53 -10.58
C LEU A 269 -1.57 -15.95 -11.82
N SER A 270 -1.81 -16.53 -13.00
CA SER A 270 -1.25 -16.06 -14.27
C SER A 270 -2.11 -15.03 -14.99
N ASP A 271 -3.30 -14.73 -14.46
CA ASP A 271 -4.23 -13.74 -15.01
C ASP A 271 -3.56 -12.35 -15.16
N LYS A 272 -3.88 -11.64 -16.25
CA LYS A 272 -3.28 -10.34 -16.58
C LYS A 272 -3.57 -9.24 -15.53
N THR A 273 -4.58 -9.42 -14.70
CA THR A 273 -4.94 -8.50 -13.61
C THR A 273 -4.28 -8.84 -12.27
N ILE A 274 -3.64 -10.01 -12.15
CA ILE A 274 -2.96 -10.50 -10.94
C ILE A 274 -1.45 -10.53 -11.15
N ARG A 275 -0.99 -11.07 -12.28
CA ARG A 275 0.42 -11.28 -12.58
C ARG A 275 1.08 -10.00 -13.13
N PRO A 276 2.17 -9.51 -12.51
CA PRO A 276 3.02 -8.51 -13.12
C PRO A 276 3.55 -8.94 -14.49
N LEU A 277 3.79 -7.97 -15.37
CA LEU A 277 4.07 -8.23 -16.79
C LEU A 277 5.23 -9.21 -17.01
N THR A 278 6.30 -9.07 -16.22
CA THR A 278 7.58 -9.79 -16.34
C THR A 278 7.61 -11.14 -15.65
N ASP A 279 6.61 -11.49 -14.84
CA ASP A 279 6.68 -12.66 -13.97
C ASP A 279 6.36 -13.94 -14.71
N HIS A 280 7.16 -14.98 -14.57
CA HIS A 280 6.86 -16.34 -15.00
C HIS A 280 6.41 -17.14 -13.79
N VAL A 281 5.10 -17.28 -13.63
CA VAL A 281 4.50 -17.94 -12.47
C VAL A 281 4.51 -19.46 -12.64
N ILE A 282 5.15 -20.12 -11.68
CA ILE A 282 5.17 -21.57 -11.51
C ILE A 282 4.42 -21.88 -10.23
N VAL A 283 3.47 -22.81 -10.30
CA VAL A 283 2.73 -23.29 -9.14
C VAL A 283 2.95 -24.78 -9.02
N GLY A 284 3.21 -25.26 -7.80
CA GLY A 284 3.36 -26.69 -7.55
C GLY A 284 3.13 -27.08 -6.10
N ALA A 285 3.05 -28.39 -5.87
CA ALA A 285 3.11 -28.93 -4.52
C ALA A 285 4.53 -28.80 -3.94
N PRO A 286 4.67 -28.67 -2.60
CA PRO A 286 5.94 -28.88 -1.94
C PRO A 286 6.36 -30.35 -2.08
N LYS A 287 7.67 -30.60 -2.12
CA LYS A 287 8.23 -31.95 -2.14
C LYS A 287 8.13 -32.58 -0.75
N ALA A 288 7.51 -33.74 -0.66
CA ALA A 288 7.45 -34.48 0.60
C ALA A 288 8.83 -35.03 0.98
N VAL A 289 9.27 -34.73 2.20
CA VAL A 289 10.44 -35.34 2.84
C VAL A 289 9.91 -36.30 3.88
N GLU A 290 10.09 -37.59 3.60
CA GLU A 290 9.59 -38.67 4.43
C GLU A 290 10.44 -38.84 5.69
N TYR A 291 9.78 -39.05 6.83
CA TYR A 291 10.44 -39.33 8.10
C TYR A 291 9.63 -40.31 8.95
N ASP A 292 10.34 -41.02 9.81
CA ASP A 292 9.75 -41.91 10.79
C ASP A 292 9.74 -41.27 12.18
N ILE A 293 8.76 -41.66 12.99
CA ILE A 293 8.71 -41.37 14.41
C ILE A 293 8.86 -42.71 15.14
N GLU A 294 9.95 -42.85 15.89
CA GLU A 294 10.18 -43.99 16.75
C GLU A 294 10.68 -43.49 18.10
N LEU A 295 9.91 -43.74 19.14
CA LEU A 295 10.24 -43.27 20.48
C LEU A 295 9.75 -44.20 21.58
N THR A 296 10.41 -44.11 22.73
CA THR A 296 9.99 -44.75 23.98
C THR A 296 9.84 -43.70 25.07
N TYR A 297 8.74 -43.71 25.80
CA TYR A 297 8.49 -42.78 26.92
C TYR A 297 8.24 -43.51 28.23
N TYR A 298 8.56 -42.83 29.34
CA TYR A 298 8.43 -43.33 30.69
C TYR A 298 7.61 -42.35 31.53
N ILE A 299 6.82 -42.86 32.46
CA ILE A 299 5.93 -42.07 33.35
C ILE A 299 6.46 -42.16 34.78
N LEU A 300 6.38 -41.07 35.55
CA LEU A 300 6.74 -41.09 36.98
C LEU A 300 5.86 -42.08 37.75
N SER A 301 6.46 -42.92 38.61
CA SER A 301 5.75 -43.90 39.44
C SER A 301 4.64 -43.29 40.29
N GLU A 302 4.79 -42.04 40.74
CA GLU A 302 3.76 -41.30 41.50
C GLU A 302 2.45 -41.11 40.71
N ASN A 303 2.55 -41.09 39.38
CA ASN A 303 1.41 -40.97 38.48
C ASN A 303 0.83 -42.32 38.04
N ALA A 304 1.14 -43.42 38.75
CA ALA A 304 0.65 -44.78 38.41
C ALA A 304 -0.87 -44.85 38.23
N ALA A 305 -1.64 -44.10 39.03
CA ALA A 305 -3.10 -44.05 38.93
C ALA A 305 -3.62 -43.33 37.66
N SER A 306 -2.77 -42.54 37.00
CA SER A 306 -3.11 -41.73 35.83
C SER A 306 -2.48 -42.24 34.54
N VAL A 307 -1.80 -43.40 34.54
CA VAL A 307 -1.08 -43.96 33.39
C VAL A 307 -1.94 -43.95 32.13
N THR A 308 -3.13 -44.55 32.15
CA THR A 308 -4.01 -44.61 30.97
C THR A 308 -4.36 -43.23 30.41
N SER A 309 -4.59 -42.25 31.29
CA SER A 309 -4.84 -40.86 30.88
C SER A 309 -3.61 -40.23 30.23
N ILE A 310 -2.43 -40.44 30.82
CA ILE A 310 -1.15 -39.89 30.32
C ILE A 310 -0.79 -40.53 28.98
N GLN A 311 -0.95 -41.85 28.83
CA GLN A 311 -0.75 -42.53 27.54
C GLN A 311 -1.66 -41.94 26.45
N GLY A 312 -2.93 -41.67 26.76
CA GLY A 312 -3.85 -40.99 25.85
C GLY A 312 -3.41 -39.57 25.48
N ASN A 313 -2.95 -38.78 26.46
CA ASN A 313 -2.42 -37.43 26.25
C ASN A 313 -1.16 -37.44 25.38
N ILE A 314 -0.27 -38.41 25.59
CA ILE A 314 0.96 -38.56 24.79
C ILE A 314 0.64 -38.92 23.36
N GLN A 315 -0.28 -39.88 23.12
CA GLN A 315 -0.70 -40.21 21.76
C GLN A 315 -1.31 -39.00 21.06
N LYS A 316 -2.11 -38.20 21.78
CA LYS A 316 -2.65 -36.94 21.27
C LYS A 316 -1.55 -35.95 20.93
N ALA A 317 -0.56 -35.77 21.81
CA ALA A 317 0.56 -34.86 21.60
C ALA A 317 1.42 -35.27 20.38
N VAL A 318 1.63 -36.57 20.16
CA VAL A 318 2.30 -37.10 18.96
C VAL A 318 1.48 -36.79 17.71
N ASN A 319 0.16 -37.03 17.72
CA ASN A 319 -0.71 -36.71 16.59
C ASN A 319 -0.75 -35.19 16.29
N GLU A 320 -0.75 -34.36 17.33
CA GLU A 320 -0.66 -32.90 17.22
C GLU A 320 0.70 -32.45 16.69
N TYR A 321 1.80 -33.12 17.07
CA TYR A 321 3.12 -32.89 16.49
C TYR A 321 3.13 -33.25 15.00
N ILE A 322 2.60 -34.42 14.63
CA ILE A 322 2.51 -34.86 13.22
C ILE A 322 1.75 -33.82 12.40
N LEU A 323 0.56 -33.44 12.87
CA LEU A 323 -0.27 -32.43 12.20
C LEU A 323 0.48 -31.10 12.09
N TRP A 324 1.03 -30.60 13.19
CA TRP A 324 1.84 -29.38 13.18
C TRP A 324 2.99 -29.50 12.17
N GLN A 325 3.77 -30.58 12.20
CA GLN A 325 4.93 -30.77 11.35
C GLN A 325 4.58 -30.72 9.86
N LYS A 326 3.46 -31.35 9.46
CA LYS A 326 3.05 -31.43 8.05
C LYS A 326 2.23 -30.26 7.54
N THR A 327 1.79 -29.30 8.37
CA THR A 327 0.95 -28.17 7.92
C THR A 327 1.73 -26.90 7.59
N LYS A 328 3.06 -26.94 7.49
CA LYS A 328 3.88 -25.78 7.13
C LYS A 328 5.06 -26.15 6.23
N ILE A 329 5.21 -25.43 5.13
CA ILE A 329 6.28 -25.62 4.15
C ILE A 329 7.60 -25.06 4.72
N GLY A 330 8.69 -25.80 4.54
CA GLY A 330 10.02 -25.43 5.01
C GLY A 330 10.19 -25.50 6.53
N ARG A 331 9.28 -26.17 7.24
CA ARG A 331 9.42 -26.42 8.68
C ARG A 331 10.37 -27.59 8.91
N ASP A 332 11.52 -27.31 9.50
CA ASP A 332 12.51 -28.32 9.89
C ASP A 332 11.88 -29.43 10.74
N ILE A 333 12.32 -30.67 10.54
CA ILE A 333 11.94 -31.80 11.39
C ILE A 333 12.78 -31.70 12.66
N ASN A 334 12.12 -31.33 13.76
CA ASN A 334 12.81 -31.01 15.00
C ASN A 334 12.40 -31.94 16.16
N PRO A 335 13.24 -32.92 16.55
CA PRO A 335 12.93 -33.82 17.65
C PRO A 335 12.77 -33.10 19.00
N SER A 336 13.39 -31.93 19.19
CA SER A 336 13.29 -31.19 20.45
C SER A 336 11.86 -30.73 20.73
N GLU A 337 11.13 -30.33 19.69
CA GLU A 337 9.71 -29.96 19.80
C GLU A 337 8.85 -31.17 20.16
N LEU A 338 9.14 -32.34 19.57
CA LEU A 338 8.45 -33.59 19.89
C LEU A 338 8.68 -33.99 21.36
N VAL A 339 9.93 -33.92 21.87
CA VAL A 339 10.24 -34.14 23.29
C VAL A 339 9.43 -33.19 24.16
N ALA A 340 9.43 -31.88 23.85
CA ALA A 340 8.74 -30.88 24.65
C ALA A 340 7.24 -31.19 24.76
N ARG A 341 6.58 -31.53 23.65
CA ARG A 341 5.16 -31.89 23.62
C ARG A 341 4.84 -33.14 24.44
N ILE A 342 5.65 -34.18 24.30
CA ILE A 342 5.45 -35.44 25.05
C ILE A 342 5.67 -35.24 26.55
N ARG A 343 6.68 -34.45 26.94
CA ARG A 343 6.90 -34.10 28.35
C ARG A 343 5.75 -33.29 28.94
N ASN A 344 5.25 -32.30 28.20
CA ASN A 344 4.07 -31.52 28.61
C ASN A 344 2.80 -32.38 28.72
N ALA A 345 2.73 -33.49 27.98
CA ALA A 345 1.63 -34.46 28.08
C ALA A 345 1.72 -35.40 29.30
N GLY A 346 2.80 -35.31 30.10
CA GLY A 346 2.96 -36.03 31.37
C GLY A 346 4.08 -37.07 31.39
N ALA A 347 4.89 -37.20 30.33
CA ALA A 347 6.04 -38.08 30.36
C ALA A 347 7.17 -37.52 31.25
N LYS A 348 7.80 -38.39 32.06
CA LYS A 348 9.03 -38.07 32.80
C LYS A 348 10.18 -37.85 31.82
N ARG A 349 10.37 -38.86 30.96
CA ARG A 349 11.53 -39.05 30.11
C ARG A 349 11.07 -39.62 28.77
N VAL A 350 11.73 -39.19 27.71
CA VAL A 350 11.44 -39.59 26.33
C VAL A 350 12.77 -39.90 25.66
N GLU A 351 12.87 -41.07 25.05
CA GLU A 351 13.97 -41.50 24.20
C GLU A 351 13.49 -41.47 22.76
N ILE A 352 14.01 -40.53 21.97
CA ILE A 352 13.72 -40.46 20.54
C ILE A 352 14.80 -41.24 19.79
N ILE A 353 14.37 -42.27 19.07
CA ILE A 353 15.20 -43.00 18.10
C ILE A 353 15.11 -42.31 16.74
N GLN A 354 13.90 -41.92 16.34
CA GLN A 354 13.60 -41.11 15.15
C GLN A 354 12.46 -40.11 15.44
N PRO A 355 12.46 -38.92 14.84
CA PRO A 355 13.41 -38.44 13.84
C PRO A 355 14.66 -37.81 14.45
N SER A 356 15.77 -37.79 13.70
CA SER A 356 16.86 -36.83 13.95
C SER A 356 16.49 -35.43 13.43
N PHE A 357 17.27 -34.40 13.79
CA PHE A 357 17.05 -33.07 13.24
C PHE A 357 17.36 -33.05 11.73
N ILE A 358 16.39 -32.64 10.93
CA ILE A 358 16.54 -32.48 9.47
C ILE A 358 16.11 -31.06 9.11
N GLN A 359 17.04 -30.30 8.53
CA GLN A 359 16.75 -28.98 7.97
C GLN A 359 16.04 -29.14 6.63
N LEU A 360 14.87 -28.51 6.47
CA LEU A 360 14.09 -28.58 5.24
C LEU A 360 14.34 -27.35 4.36
N GLN A 361 14.29 -27.54 3.04
CA GLN A 361 14.33 -26.42 2.11
C GLN A 361 12.97 -25.72 2.03
N ASN A 362 12.97 -24.48 1.52
CA ASN A 362 11.76 -23.65 1.35
C ASN A 362 10.70 -24.26 0.41
N ILE A 363 10.97 -25.37 -0.27
CA ILE A 363 10.04 -26.08 -1.15
C ILE A 363 9.68 -27.48 -0.65
N GLU A 364 10.11 -27.83 0.56
CA GLU A 364 9.93 -29.16 1.14
C GLU A 364 8.91 -29.12 2.28
N VAL A 365 8.17 -30.21 2.46
CA VAL A 365 7.26 -30.40 3.58
C VAL A 365 7.51 -31.77 4.18
N ALA A 366 7.49 -31.86 5.50
CA ALA A 366 7.69 -33.11 6.21
C ALA A 366 6.45 -34.01 6.10
N LYS A 367 6.68 -35.31 5.87
CA LYS A 367 5.63 -36.33 5.78
C LYS A 367 6.00 -37.55 6.60
N GLU A 368 5.19 -37.87 7.59
CA GLU A 368 5.34 -39.07 8.39
C GLU A 368 5.08 -40.34 7.56
N VAL A 369 5.87 -41.40 7.78
CA VAL A 369 5.66 -42.72 7.16
C VAL A 369 5.31 -43.75 8.22
N ASN A 370 6.23 -44.04 9.14
CA ASN A 370 5.99 -44.95 10.25
C ASN A 370 5.95 -44.19 11.57
N VAL A 371 4.98 -44.54 12.43
CA VAL A 371 4.83 -43.96 13.76
C VAL A 371 4.77 -45.10 14.78
N SER A 372 5.82 -45.20 15.59
CA SER A 372 5.99 -46.18 16.66
C SER A 372 6.20 -45.46 17.99
N VAL A 373 5.24 -45.60 18.89
CA VAL A 373 5.20 -44.92 20.20
C VAL A 373 5.12 -45.99 21.29
N ASN A 374 6.24 -46.22 21.97
CA ASN A 374 6.37 -47.30 22.95
C ASN A 374 6.30 -46.77 24.38
N TYR A 375 5.53 -47.47 25.23
CA TYR A 375 5.52 -47.21 26.67
C TYR A 375 6.60 -48.07 27.35
N GLY A 376 7.61 -47.42 27.92
CA GLY A 376 8.74 -48.06 28.59
C GLY A 376 8.49 -48.44 30.05
N GLY A 377 7.37 -48.02 30.63
CA GLY A 377 7.00 -48.33 32.02
C GLY A 377 7.04 -47.14 32.97
N LEU A 378 6.93 -47.45 34.27
CA LEU A 378 7.03 -46.49 35.35
C LEU A 378 8.50 -46.33 35.78
N GLU A 379 8.89 -45.11 36.12
CA GLU A 379 10.20 -44.78 36.70
C GLU A 379 10.03 -43.94 37.97
N ASP A 380 10.79 -44.26 39.01
CA ASP A 380 10.93 -43.39 40.20
C ASP A 380 11.77 -42.16 39.85
N ASP A 381 11.68 -41.08 40.64
CA ASP A 381 12.35 -39.80 40.35
C ASP A 381 13.88 -39.91 40.27
#